data_AF-A0A453PG14-F1
#
_entry.id   AF-A0A453PG14-F1
#
_cell.length_a   1.000
_cell.length_b   1.000
_cell.length_c   1.000
_cell.angle_alpha   90.00
_cell.angle_beta   90.00
_cell.angle_gamma   90.00
#
_symmetry.space_group_name_H-M   'P 1'
#
loop_
_entity.id
_entity.type
_entity.pdbx_description
1 polymer ?
#
loop_
_entity_poly.entity_id
_entity_poly.type
_entity_poly.pdbx_seq_one_letter_code
_entity_poly.pdbx_strand_id
1 'polypeptide(L)'
;MQFPCKYLGLPLHYRKISRNDVQPTLDKMASKLQRWRGKLLSSDARVRLVNSVLSAIPTYLISVFKLDIWAIKQIDKLRRNFLWRSKPEASGGIALLNWATVCRPKRLGGLGVLDIRKFGRALRLRWMWLDKQREIRPWTGSVIPCDEVDQALFRASSTLNFGNGRDTSFWHDRWLDGQAPKFMAPDLFVLSTKKKISVSEAINGQAWMAGLRRITQTSQLRQYTHLWLRLQQVQLNSEVDSVSWKGTTDGVYSARSAYQYQFMGSYSSINFEKLWKTKVEGKCRFFMWLWLRGRVLTNDNLQTRGIPHANCCPLCDQEETPFHLILKCSFSRDVWHQVACLCETMEIASNAQAAASISEWWNDLTCSLARKDMVTAIYTCCQIWKERNRRVFEHVSLTADGVLHLIRQDLRLPTTTMHWLSDCENDPPPEPD
;
A
#
# COMPACT_ATOMS: atom_id res chain seq x y z
N MET A 1 -13.08 -37.28 12.80
CA MET A 1 -13.54 -36.28 11.81
C MET A 1 -13.20 -36.79 10.42
N GLN A 2 -14.16 -36.79 9.48
CA GLN A 2 -13.91 -37.16 8.08
C GLN A 2 -13.60 -35.87 7.29
N PHE A 3 -12.45 -35.84 6.61
CA PHE A 3 -12.05 -34.74 5.75
C PHE A 3 -12.50 -35.00 4.31
N PRO A 4 -12.89 -33.97 3.54
CA PRO A 4 -12.87 -32.54 3.86
C PRO A 4 -14.04 -32.08 4.73
N CYS A 5 -13.78 -31.16 5.67
CA CYS A 5 -14.81 -30.55 6.52
C CYS A 5 -14.59 -29.04 6.67
N LYS A 6 -15.55 -28.32 7.26
CA LYS A 6 -15.39 -26.90 7.63
C LYS A 6 -15.16 -26.77 9.13
N TYR A 7 -14.17 -25.99 9.51
CA TYR A 7 -13.90 -25.64 10.91
C TYR A 7 -13.70 -24.14 11.02
N LEU A 8 -14.47 -23.50 11.92
CA LEU A 8 -14.53 -22.04 12.10
C LEU A 8 -14.80 -21.27 10.78
N GLY A 9 -15.43 -21.92 9.79
CA GLY A 9 -15.72 -21.33 8.49
C GLY A 9 -14.61 -21.48 7.44
N LEU A 10 -13.47 -22.11 7.77
CA LEU A 10 -12.42 -22.46 6.83
C LEU A 10 -12.51 -23.92 6.38
N PRO A 11 -12.13 -24.22 5.12
CA PRO A 11 -12.03 -25.60 4.63
C PRO A 11 -10.80 -26.27 5.26
N LEU A 12 -11.01 -27.39 5.95
CA LEU A 12 -9.93 -28.28 6.39
C LEU A 12 -9.78 -29.41 5.39
N HIS A 13 -8.56 -29.54 4.84
CA HIS A 13 -8.26 -30.52 3.82
C HIS A 13 -6.85 -31.09 4.00
N TYR A 14 -6.65 -32.33 3.54
CA TYR A 14 -5.33 -32.98 3.39
C TYR A 14 -4.57 -32.52 2.13
N ARG A 15 -5.15 -31.61 1.34
CA ARG A 15 -4.60 -31.08 0.08
C ARG A 15 -4.56 -29.55 0.16
N LYS A 16 -3.87 -28.95 -0.80
CA LYS A 16 -3.97 -27.50 -1.03
C LYS A 16 -5.42 -27.12 -1.34
N ILE A 17 -5.84 -25.94 -0.88
CA ILE A 17 -7.16 -25.39 -1.16
C ILE A 17 -7.39 -25.30 -2.67
N SER A 18 -8.55 -25.77 -3.11
CA SER A 18 -8.98 -25.73 -4.50
C SER A 18 -9.69 -24.42 -4.84
N ARG A 19 -9.97 -24.19 -6.12
CA ARG A 19 -10.79 -23.04 -6.53
C ARG A 19 -12.20 -23.10 -5.94
N ASN A 20 -12.77 -24.30 -5.80
CA ASN A 20 -14.09 -24.52 -5.22
C ASN A 20 -14.13 -24.12 -3.75
N ASP A 21 -13.00 -24.24 -3.04
CA ASP A 21 -12.90 -23.85 -1.64
C ASP A 21 -12.85 -22.32 -1.45
N VAL A 22 -12.31 -21.60 -2.44
CA VAL A 22 -12.24 -20.13 -2.45
C VAL A 22 -13.53 -19.48 -2.98
N GLN A 23 -14.27 -20.19 -3.84
CA GLN A 23 -15.47 -19.68 -4.49
C GLN A 23 -16.51 -19.10 -3.51
N PRO A 24 -16.82 -19.74 -2.35
CA PRO A 24 -17.74 -19.17 -1.37
C PRO A 24 -17.33 -17.78 -0.86
N THR A 25 -16.02 -17.51 -0.73
CA THR A 25 -15.52 -16.20 -0.35
C THR A 25 -15.77 -15.17 -1.46
N LEU A 26 -15.56 -15.56 -2.72
CA LEU A 26 -15.85 -14.70 -3.88
C LEU A 26 -17.34 -14.40 -4.00
N ASP A 27 -18.20 -15.40 -3.78
CA ASP A 27 -19.65 -15.25 -3.80
C ASP A 27 -20.15 -14.35 -2.67
N LYS A 28 -19.55 -14.49 -1.47
CA LYS A 28 -19.81 -13.58 -0.35
C LYS A 28 -19.41 -12.14 -0.68
N MET A 29 -18.29 -11.92 -1.36
CA MET A 29 -17.92 -10.59 -1.84
C MET A 29 -18.90 -10.07 -2.90
N ALA A 30 -19.25 -10.89 -3.89
CA ALA A 30 -20.16 -10.52 -4.98
C ALA A 30 -21.57 -10.17 -4.47
N SER A 31 -22.10 -10.92 -3.51
CA SER A 31 -23.41 -10.64 -2.89
C SER A 31 -23.44 -9.31 -2.14
N LYS A 32 -22.32 -8.86 -1.53
CA LYS A 32 -22.22 -7.50 -0.97
C LYS A 32 -22.30 -6.44 -2.04
N LEU A 33 -21.64 -6.66 -3.18
CA LEU A 33 -21.67 -5.72 -4.31
C LEU A 33 -23.08 -5.55 -4.89
N GLN A 34 -23.86 -6.63 -4.98
CA GLN A 34 -25.24 -6.56 -5.48
C GLN A 34 -26.14 -5.66 -4.62
N ARG A 35 -25.91 -5.64 -3.30
CA ARG A 35 -26.67 -4.78 -2.37
C ARG A 35 -26.29 -3.30 -2.49
N TRP A 36 -25.06 -3.00 -2.89
CA TRP A 36 -24.59 -1.63 -2.98
C TRP A 36 -24.92 -1.02 -4.34
N ARG A 37 -25.82 -0.04 -4.35
CA ARG A 37 -26.08 0.78 -5.53
C ARG A 37 -24.88 1.73 -5.73
N GLY A 38 -23.86 1.28 -6.46
CA GLY A 38 -22.64 2.06 -6.75
C GLY A 38 -22.87 3.45 -7.36
N LYS A 39 -24.06 3.71 -7.94
CA LYS A 39 -24.52 5.03 -8.41
C LYS A 39 -24.76 6.04 -7.30
N LEU A 40 -25.16 5.58 -6.11
CA LEU A 40 -25.54 6.44 -4.98
C LEU A 40 -24.35 6.77 -4.06
N LEU A 41 -23.17 6.23 -4.36
CA LEU A 41 -21.98 6.34 -3.52
C LEU A 41 -20.94 7.23 -4.20
N SER A 42 -20.40 8.16 -3.42
CA SER A 42 -19.20 8.91 -3.83
C SER A 42 -18.02 7.96 -4.02
N SER A 43 -17.02 8.37 -4.81
CA SER A 43 -15.80 7.57 -4.99
C SER A 43 -15.08 7.29 -3.68
N ASP A 44 -15.04 8.26 -2.76
CA ASP A 44 -14.48 8.07 -1.41
C ASP A 44 -15.26 7.03 -0.60
N ALA A 45 -16.60 7.07 -0.63
CA ALA A 45 -17.42 6.07 0.04
C ALA A 45 -17.17 4.65 -0.51
N ARG A 46 -16.96 4.51 -1.83
CA ARG A 46 -16.59 3.24 -2.45
C ARG A 46 -15.21 2.76 -1.98
N VAL A 47 -14.20 3.63 -1.88
CA VAL A 47 -12.89 3.28 -1.30
C VAL A 47 -13.05 2.78 0.13
N ARG A 48 -13.85 3.45 0.96
CA ARG A 48 -14.12 3.03 2.34
C ARG A 48 -14.70 1.62 2.38
N LEU A 49 -15.74 1.33 1.60
CA LEU A 49 -16.35 -0.01 1.54
C LEU A 49 -15.39 -1.09 0.97
N VAL A 50 -14.52 -0.73 0.02
CA VAL A 50 -13.47 -1.64 -0.44
C VAL A 50 -12.55 -2.01 0.73
N ASN A 51 -12.17 -1.05 1.56
CA ASN A 51 -11.24 -1.28 2.68
C ASN A 51 -11.91 -1.98 3.86
N SER A 52 -13.05 -1.48 4.33
CA SER A 52 -13.69 -1.98 5.55
C SER A 52 -14.47 -3.29 5.34
N VAL A 53 -14.94 -3.57 4.13
CA VAL A 53 -15.77 -4.76 3.86
C VAL A 53 -15.10 -5.70 2.88
N LEU A 54 -14.82 -5.26 1.65
CA LEU A 54 -14.33 -6.18 0.61
C LEU A 54 -12.92 -6.72 0.90
N SER A 55 -12.09 -5.93 1.58
CA SER A 55 -10.75 -6.37 1.99
C SER A 55 -10.78 -7.20 3.27
N ALA A 56 -11.80 -7.03 4.12
CA ALA A 56 -11.97 -7.77 5.37
C ALA A 56 -12.53 -9.20 5.14
N ILE A 57 -13.45 -9.38 4.19
CA ILE A 57 -14.06 -10.68 3.88
C ILE A 57 -13.02 -11.79 3.63
N PRO A 58 -11.98 -11.59 2.78
CA PRO A 58 -10.99 -12.63 2.54
C PRO A 58 -9.91 -12.72 3.64
N THR A 59 -9.82 -11.78 4.60
CA THR A 59 -8.74 -11.71 5.60
C THR A 59 -8.53 -13.01 6.35
N TYR A 60 -9.61 -13.64 6.82
CA TYR A 60 -9.53 -14.89 7.57
C TYR A 60 -9.05 -16.07 6.71
N LEU A 61 -9.39 -16.09 5.42
CA LEU A 61 -8.90 -17.10 4.50
C LEU A 61 -7.41 -16.91 4.19
N ILE A 62 -6.97 -15.67 3.98
CA ILE A 62 -5.58 -15.36 3.59
C ILE A 62 -4.57 -15.39 4.74
N SER A 63 -5.03 -15.34 6.00
CA SER A 63 -4.16 -15.47 7.17
C SER A 63 -3.68 -16.90 7.37
N VAL A 64 -4.49 -17.89 6.95
CA VAL A 64 -4.19 -19.32 7.04
C VAL A 64 -3.62 -19.85 5.73
N PHE A 65 -4.26 -19.51 4.60
CA PHE A 65 -3.88 -20.07 3.30
C PHE A 65 -3.16 -19.06 2.41
N LYS A 66 -2.08 -19.51 1.78
CA LYS A 66 -1.50 -18.81 0.63
C LYS A 66 -2.42 -19.01 -0.58
N LEU A 67 -3.13 -17.95 -0.96
CA LEU A 67 -4.00 -18.00 -2.14
C LEU A 67 -3.22 -18.10 -3.44
N ASP A 68 -3.76 -18.85 -4.39
CA ASP A 68 -3.30 -18.88 -5.76
C ASP A 68 -3.49 -17.52 -6.45
N ILE A 69 -2.65 -17.26 -7.45
CA ILE A 69 -2.69 -16.03 -8.25
C ILE A 69 -4.08 -15.82 -8.87
N TRP A 70 -4.77 -16.89 -9.26
CA TRP A 70 -6.14 -16.82 -9.76
C TRP A 70 -7.11 -16.19 -8.75
N ALA A 71 -7.10 -16.66 -7.50
CA ALA A 71 -8.01 -16.19 -6.46
C ALA A 71 -7.77 -14.71 -6.16
N ILE A 72 -6.50 -14.31 -6.06
CA ILE A 72 -6.09 -12.92 -5.86
C ILE A 72 -6.60 -12.04 -7.00
N LYS A 73 -6.45 -12.50 -8.25
CA LYS A 73 -6.97 -11.77 -9.43
C LYS A 73 -8.50 -11.62 -9.39
N GLN A 74 -9.24 -12.62 -8.92
CA GLN A 74 -10.71 -12.51 -8.79
C GLN A 74 -11.12 -11.53 -7.68
N ILE A 75 -10.47 -11.61 -6.51
CA ILE A 75 -10.69 -10.66 -5.40
C ILE A 75 -10.43 -9.22 -5.86
N ASP A 76 -9.28 -8.99 -6.51
CA ASP A 76 -8.93 -7.66 -7.03
C ASP A 76 -9.85 -7.22 -8.16
N LYS A 77 -10.34 -8.13 -9.01
CA LYS A 77 -11.33 -7.82 -10.04
C LYS A 77 -12.62 -7.28 -9.41
N LEU A 78 -13.15 -7.92 -8.37
CA LEU A 78 -14.35 -7.46 -7.67
C LEU A 78 -14.14 -6.07 -7.03
N ARG A 79 -13.03 -5.90 -6.30
CA ARG A 79 -12.69 -4.62 -5.63
C ARG A 79 -12.50 -3.48 -6.62
N ARG A 80 -11.73 -3.72 -7.69
CA ARG A 80 -11.46 -2.74 -8.74
C ARG A 80 -12.71 -2.39 -9.53
N ASN A 81 -13.52 -3.38 -9.88
CA ASN A 81 -14.77 -3.13 -10.59
C ASN A 81 -15.72 -2.30 -9.74
N PHE A 82 -15.87 -2.60 -8.45
CA PHE A 82 -16.70 -1.79 -7.57
C PHE A 82 -16.18 -0.36 -7.41
N LEU A 83 -14.86 -0.18 -7.27
CA LEU A 83 -14.27 1.14 -7.13
C LEU A 83 -14.50 2.03 -8.36
N TRP A 84 -14.32 1.49 -9.57
CA TRP A 84 -14.36 2.29 -10.80
C TRP A 84 -15.72 2.25 -11.51
N ARG A 85 -16.45 1.13 -11.45
CA ARG A 85 -17.76 0.98 -12.12
C ARG A 85 -18.87 1.47 -11.20
N SER A 86 -19.53 2.56 -11.59
CA SER A 86 -20.68 3.09 -10.85
C SER A 86 -22.00 2.42 -11.27
N LYS A 87 -22.10 1.86 -12.49
CA LYS A 87 -23.30 1.16 -12.99
C LYS A 87 -23.02 -0.34 -13.22
N PRO A 88 -23.87 -1.27 -12.74
CA PRO A 88 -23.73 -2.70 -12.99
C PRO A 88 -24.01 -3.11 -14.46
N GLU A 89 -24.89 -2.36 -15.15
CA GLU A 89 -25.30 -2.63 -16.55
C GLU A 89 -24.44 -1.93 -17.59
N ALA A 90 -23.63 -0.94 -17.21
CA ALA A 90 -22.73 -0.29 -18.15
C ALA A 90 -21.50 -1.17 -18.36
N SER A 91 -21.40 -1.78 -19.53
CA SER A 91 -20.17 -2.37 -20.06
C SER A 91 -19.05 -1.31 -20.00
N GLY A 92 -18.14 -1.43 -19.04
CA GLY A 92 -16.88 -0.68 -19.05
C GLY A 92 -16.81 0.59 -18.20
N GLY A 93 -16.93 0.50 -16.87
CA GLY A 93 -16.33 1.54 -16.04
C GLY A 93 -14.80 1.51 -16.21
N ILE A 94 -14.25 2.66 -16.60
CA ILE A 94 -12.84 2.83 -16.96
C ILE A 94 -12.01 2.96 -15.69
N ALA A 95 -11.03 2.06 -15.53
CA ALA A 95 -10.03 2.21 -14.48
C ALA A 95 -9.10 3.38 -14.84
N LEU A 96 -9.15 4.46 -14.06
CA LEU A 96 -8.35 5.66 -14.32
C LEU A 96 -6.87 5.47 -13.95
N LEU A 97 -6.58 4.49 -13.08
CA LEU A 97 -5.26 4.20 -12.56
C LEU A 97 -4.99 2.70 -12.48
N ASN A 98 -3.71 2.34 -12.57
CA ASN A 98 -3.24 0.99 -12.30
C ASN A 98 -3.58 0.58 -10.86
N TRP A 99 -4.12 -0.64 -10.69
CA TRP A 99 -4.48 -1.20 -9.40
C TRP A 99 -3.30 -1.23 -8.42
N ALA A 100 -2.09 -1.51 -8.89
CA ALA A 100 -0.90 -1.48 -8.03
C ALA A 100 -0.65 -0.10 -7.40
N THR A 101 -0.92 0.99 -8.15
CA THR A 101 -0.84 2.37 -7.64
C THR A 101 -1.95 2.65 -6.63
N VAL A 102 -3.17 2.18 -6.90
CA VAL A 102 -4.31 2.29 -5.98
C VAL A 102 -3.99 1.62 -4.64
N CYS A 103 -3.33 0.46 -4.68
CA CYS A 103 -3.00 -0.32 -3.49
C CYS A 103 -1.79 0.19 -2.68
N ARG A 104 -1.13 1.26 -3.12
CA ARG A 104 -0.05 1.86 -2.33
C ARG A 104 -0.62 2.52 -1.05
N PRO A 105 0.17 2.61 0.03
CA PRO A 105 -0.17 3.46 1.16
C PRO A 105 -0.48 4.91 0.72
N LYS A 106 -1.38 5.57 1.45
CA LYS A 106 -1.78 6.98 1.23
C LYS A 106 -0.56 7.91 1.12
N ARG A 107 0.41 7.80 2.04
CA ARG A 107 1.67 8.57 2.03
C ARG A 107 2.53 8.37 0.77
N LEU A 108 2.39 7.22 0.12
CA LEU A 108 3.08 6.86 -1.12
C LEU A 108 2.20 7.12 -2.36
N GLY A 109 1.09 7.84 -2.18
CA GLY A 109 0.17 8.25 -3.22
C GLY A 109 -0.83 7.21 -3.67
N GLY A 110 -1.07 6.12 -2.94
CA GLY A 110 -2.23 5.27 -3.23
C GLY A 110 -3.48 5.72 -2.48
N LEU A 111 -4.55 4.91 -2.56
CA LEU A 111 -5.81 5.14 -1.84
C LEU A 111 -5.84 4.43 -0.48
N GLY A 112 -4.76 3.76 -0.08
CA GLY A 112 -4.73 2.93 1.12
C GLY A 112 -5.51 1.62 0.98
N VAL A 113 -5.81 1.21 -0.25
CA VAL A 113 -6.41 -0.10 -0.54
C VAL A 113 -5.35 -1.18 -0.31
N LEU A 114 -5.66 -2.24 0.43
CA LEU A 114 -4.67 -3.29 0.71
C LEU A 114 -4.32 -4.06 -0.57
N ASP A 115 -3.02 -4.22 -0.86
CA ASP A 115 -2.55 -5.24 -1.81
C ASP A 115 -2.70 -6.61 -1.14
N ILE A 116 -3.60 -7.45 -1.64
CA ILE A 116 -3.94 -8.74 -1.00
C ILE A 116 -2.74 -9.68 -0.93
N ARG A 117 -1.79 -9.62 -1.88
CA ARG A 117 -0.57 -10.44 -1.82
C ARG A 117 0.33 -9.98 -0.69
N LYS A 118 0.62 -8.69 -0.63
CA LYS A 118 1.47 -8.11 0.42
C LYS A 118 0.82 -8.24 1.80
N PHE A 119 -0.49 -8.05 1.88
CA PHE A 119 -1.25 -8.17 3.13
C PHE A 119 -1.35 -9.62 3.60
N GLY A 120 -1.65 -10.57 2.71
CA GLY A 120 -1.61 -11.99 3.04
C GLY A 120 -0.22 -12.44 3.48
N ARG A 121 0.85 -11.95 2.83
CA ARG A 121 2.23 -12.18 3.30
C ARG A 121 2.43 -11.66 4.71
N ALA A 122 2.05 -10.39 4.96
CA ALA A 122 2.16 -9.80 6.27
C ALA A 122 1.48 -10.70 7.31
N LEU A 123 0.20 -11.03 7.15
CA LEU A 123 -0.52 -11.93 8.06
C LEU A 123 0.23 -13.26 8.33
N ARG A 124 0.80 -13.88 7.30
CA ARG A 124 1.52 -15.14 7.46
C ARG A 124 2.85 -15.00 8.20
N LEU A 125 3.50 -13.84 8.17
CA LEU A 125 4.73 -13.61 8.95
C LEU A 125 4.49 -13.73 10.46
N ARG A 126 3.25 -13.57 10.93
CA ARG A 126 2.88 -13.81 12.33
C ARG A 126 3.25 -15.22 12.78
N TRP A 127 3.08 -16.23 11.93
CA TRP A 127 3.43 -17.61 12.26
C TRP A 127 4.92 -17.76 12.57
N MET A 128 5.79 -17.12 11.77
CA MET A 128 7.23 -17.09 12.02
C MET A 128 7.60 -16.33 13.28
N TRP A 129 6.90 -15.22 13.57
CA TRP A 129 7.10 -14.49 14.81
C TRP A 129 6.76 -15.36 16.03
N LEU A 130 5.59 -15.99 16.03
CA LEU A 130 5.13 -16.82 17.14
C LEU A 130 5.99 -18.06 17.35
N ASP A 131 6.45 -18.68 16.27
CA ASP A 131 7.40 -19.80 16.33
C ASP A 131 8.69 -19.42 17.07
N LYS A 132 9.16 -18.19 16.89
CA LYS A 132 10.36 -17.66 17.58
C LYS A 132 10.11 -17.22 19.03
N GLN A 133 8.86 -17.01 19.46
CA GLN A 133 8.52 -16.60 20.84
C GLN A 133 8.43 -17.78 21.82
N ARG A 134 8.53 -19.03 21.35
CA ARG A 134 8.68 -20.26 22.18
C ARG A 134 7.60 -20.53 23.22
N GLU A 135 6.46 -19.86 23.15
CA GLU A 135 5.27 -20.33 23.85
C GLU A 135 4.86 -21.67 23.23
N ILE A 136 4.67 -22.70 24.06
CA ILE A 136 4.17 -23.99 23.57
C ILE A 136 2.76 -23.71 23.03
N ARG A 137 2.64 -23.81 21.71
CA ARG A 137 1.37 -23.59 21.01
C ARG A 137 0.97 -24.91 20.34
N PRO A 138 -0.33 -25.16 20.15
CA PRO A 138 -0.80 -26.43 19.57
C PRO A 138 -0.21 -26.77 18.20
N TRP A 139 0.32 -25.78 17.48
CA TRP A 139 0.94 -25.93 16.16
C TRP A 139 2.47 -25.95 16.17
N THR A 140 3.13 -25.89 17.33
CA THR A 140 4.59 -25.98 17.42
C THR A 140 5.07 -27.29 16.80
N GLY A 141 6.06 -27.22 15.89
CA GLY A 141 6.55 -28.38 15.13
C GLY A 141 5.76 -28.70 13.84
N SER A 142 4.65 -27.99 13.58
CA SER A 142 3.93 -28.10 12.31
C SER A 142 4.58 -27.26 11.20
N VAL A 143 4.26 -27.57 9.94
CA VAL A 143 4.69 -26.75 8.80
C VAL A 143 3.93 -25.41 8.83
N ILE A 144 4.66 -24.32 9.03
CA ILE A 144 4.10 -22.97 8.94
C ILE A 144 3.75 -22.58 7.49
N PRO A 145 2.69 -21.80 7.26
CA PRO A 145 2.24 -21.44 5.91
C PRO A 145 3.10 -20.32 5.26
N CYS A 146 4.42 -20.40 5.37
CA CYS A 146 5.35 -19.38 4.86
C CYS A 146 6.23 -19.94 3.74
N ASP A 147 6.25 -19.24 2.60
CA ASP A 147 7.16 -19.57 1.49
C ASP A 147 8.55 -18.94 1.66
N GLU A 148 9.44 -19.17 0.71
CA GLU A 148 10.82 -18.63 0.74
C GLU A 148 10.85 -17.09 0.75
N VAL A 149 9.91 -16.43 0.07
CA VAL A 149 9.83 -14.97 0.02
C VAL A 149 9.35 -14.42 1.37
N ASP A 150 8.38 -15.09 1.98
CA ASP A 150 7.89 -14.78 3.33
C ASP A 150 9.03 -14.94 4.35
N GLN A 151 9.80 -16.03 4.27
CA GLN A 151 10.97 -16.26 5.12
C GLN A 151 12.08 -15.22 4.92
N ALA A 152 12.39 -14.88 3.67
CA ALA A 152 13.39 -13.87 3.34
C ALA A 152 12.97 -12.49 3.87
N LEU A 153 11.68 -12.14 3.73
CA LEU A 153 11.15 -10.90 4.26
C LEU A 153 11.25 -10.87 5.79
N PHE A 154 10.79 -11.92 6.48
CA PHE A 154 10.85 -11.99 7.94
C PHE A 154 12.26 -11.78 8.47
N ARG A 155 13.24 -12.50 7.90
CA ARG A 155 14.65 -12.34 8.24
C ARG A 155 15.17 -10.94 7.92
N ALA A 156 14.72 -10.32 6.83
CA ALA A 156 15.12 -8.96 6.51
C ALA A 156 14.61 -7.96 7.56
N SER A 157 13.37 -8.15 8.00
CA SER A 157 12.62 -7.26 8.89
C SER A 157 12.73 -7.57 10.38
N SER A 158 13.47 -8.61 10.78
CA SER A 158 13.77 -8.92 12.17
C SER A 158 15.25 -8.72 12.50
N THR A 159 15.50 -8.42 13.77
CA THR A 159 16.83 -8.50 14.40
C THR A 159 16.80 -9.68 15.34
N LEU A 160 17.78 -10.55 15.20
CA LEU A 160 17.95 -11.67 16.10
C LEU A 160 18.93 -11.26 17.20
N ASN A 161 18.50 -11.41 18.45
CA ASN A 161 19.38 -11.29 19.60
C ASN A 161 19.84 -12.71 19.95
N PHE A 162 21.04 -13.07 19.48
CA PHE A 162 21.57 -14.41 19.67
C PHE A 162 22.01 -14.59 21.13
N GLY A 163 21.66 -15.73 21.71
CA GLY A 163 22.09 -16.14 23.03
C GLY A 163 22.85 -17.46 22.94
N ASN A 164 22.17 -18.56 23.26
CA ASN A 164 22.72 -19.92 23.21
C ASN A 164 22.87 -20.50 21.80
N GLY A 165 22.26 -19.88 20.78
CA GLY A 165 22.41 -20.24 19.36
C GLY A 165 21.69 -21.51 18.91
N ARG A 166 20.86 -22.13 19.75
CA ARG A 166 20.21 -23.42 19.45
C ARG A 166 19.11 -23.30 18.40
N ASP A 167 18.44 -22.16 18.35
CA ASP A 167 17.25 -21.94 17.51
C ASP A 167 17.54 -20.98 16.36
N THR A 168 18.82 -20.66 16.19
CA THR A 168 19.35 -19.79 15.16
C THR A 168 19.97 -20.63 14.07
N SER A 169 19.47 -20.49 12.84
CA SER A 169 20.09 -21.19 11.70
C SER A 169 21.41 -20.53 11.34
N PHE A 170 22.50 -21.31 11.38
CA PHE A 170 23.84 -20.83 11.06
C PHE A 170 23.91 -20.17 9.69
N TRP A 171 23.37 -20.79 8.64
CA TRP A 171 23.50 -20.27 7.28
C TRP A 171 22.44 -19.24 6.90
N HIS A 172 21.26 -19.27 7.52
CA HIS A 172 20.10 -18.56 6.99
C HIS A 172 19.70 -17.32 7.80
N ASP A 173 19.96 -17.30 9.10
CA ASP A 173 19.52 -16.22 9.98
C ASP A 173 20.58 -15.13 10.10
N ARG A 174 20.17 -13.90 10.41
CA ARG A 174 21.03 -12.70 10.39
C ARG A 174 21.74 -12.48 11.72
N TRP A 175 22.57 -13.45 12.12
CA TRP A 175 23.16 -13.49 13.47
C TRP A 175 24.64 -13.07 13.51
N LEU A 176 25.35 -13.08 12.37
CA LEU A 176 26.76 -12.70 12.28
C LEU A 176 26.88 -11.32 11.60
N ASP A 177 27.31 -10.30 12.35
CA ASP A 177 27.43 -8.91 11.87
C ASP A 177 26.15 -8.36 11.19
N GLY A 178 24.97 -8.78 11.68
CA GLY A 178 23.67 -8.39 11.11
C GLY A 178 23.36 -9.00 9.74
N GLN A 179 24.13 -10.00 9.30
CA GLN A 179 23.94 -10.73 8.05
C GLN A 179 23.91 -12.25 8.28
N ALA A 180 23.41 -12.96 7.28
CA ALA A 180 23.46 -14.41 7.27
C ALA A 180 24.78 -14.88 6.65
N PRO A 181 25.53 -15.81 7.27
CA PRO A 181 26.81 -16.31 6.76
C PRO A 181 26.81 -16.74 5.29
N LYS A 182 25.68 -17.22 4.75
CA LYS A 182 25.57 -17.58 3.32
C LYS A 182 25.78 -16.40 2.35
N PHE A 183 25.56 -15.16 2.80
CA PHE A 183 25.81 -13.97 1.99
C PHE A 183 27.26 -13.50 2.09
N MET A 184 27.92 -13.76 3.23
CA MET A 184 29.34 -13.46 3.42
C MET A 184 30.24 -14.50 2.74
N ALA A 185 29.80 -15.75 2.69
CA ALA A 185 30.52 -16.89 2.13
C ALA A 185 29.60 -17.76 1.24
N PRO A 186 29.14 -17.25 0.09
CA PRO A 186 28.22 -17.96 -0.79
C PRO A 186 28.79 -19.27 -1.35
N ASP A 187 30.08 -19.31 -1.69
CA ASP A 187 30.71 -20.52 -2.24
C ASP A 187 30.81 -21.61 -1.17
N LEU A 188 31.07 -21.24 0.09
CA LEU A 188 31.07 -22.20 1.20
C LEU A 188 29.67 -22.73 1.49
N PHE A 189 28.64 -21.90 1.37
CA PHE A 189 27.26 -22.36 1.55
C PHE A 189 26.88 -23.42 0.50
N VAL A 190 27.37 -23.28 -0.74
CA VAL A 190 27.20 -24.30 -1.79
C VAL A 190 27.91 -25.59 -1.42
N LEU A 191 29.13 -25.51 -0.88
CA LEU A 191 29.92 -26.68 -0.45
C LEU A 191 29.38 -27.34 0.82
N SER A 192 28.58 -26.63 1.63
CA SER A 192 28.06 -27.15 2.88
C SER A 192 26.99 -28.23 2.67
N THR A 193 27.19 -29.38 3.30
CA THR A 193 26.20 -30.46 3.37
C THR A 193 25.17 -30.22 4.48
N LYS A 194 25.55 -29.49 5.54
CA LYS A 194 24.70 -29.20 6.70
C LYS A 194 24.07 -27.81 6.63
N LYS A 195 23.20 -27.58 5.65
CA LYS A 195 22.57 -26.25 5.44
C LYS A 195 21.61 -25.82 6.55
N LYS A 196 21.10 -26.76 7.34
CA LYS A 196 20.14 -26.51 8.44
C LYS A 196 20.76 -26.53 9.84
N ILE A 197 22.10 -26.58 9.96
CA ILE A 197 22.79 -26.59 11.24
C ILE A 197 22.46 -25.33 12.07
N SER A 198 22.30 -25.50 13.38
CA SER A 198 22.13 -24.38 14.31
C SER A 198 23.48 -23.68 14.59
N VAL A 199 23.44 -22.46 15.11
CA VAL A 199 24.66 -21.74 15.50
C VAL A 199 25.38 -22.46 16.64
N SER A 200 24.63 -22.95 17.62
CA SER A 200 25.20 -23.68 18.75
C SER A 200 25.97 -24.92 18.28
N GLU A 201 25.38 -25.71 17.39
CA GLU A 201 26.02 -26.91 16.85
C GLU A 201 27.17 -26.56 15.89
N ALA A 202 27.02 -25.50 15.10
CA ALA A 202 28.06 -25.06 14.19
C ALA A 202 29.34 -24.65 14.93
N ILE A 203 29.20 -23.84 15.97
CA ILE A 203 30.32 -23.30 16.74
C ILE A 203 30.90 -24.38 17.66
N ASN A 204 30.04 -25.12 18.38
CA ASN A 204 30.49 -26.17 19.28
C ASN A 204 31.13 -27.32 18.49
N GLY A 205 32.44 -27.52 18.69
CA GLY A 205 33.19 -28.55 17.97
C GLY A 205 33.39 -28.26 16.48
N GLN A 206 33.22 -27.00 16.04
CA GLN A 206 33.52 -26.57 14.68
C GLN A 206 32.77 -27.37 13.58
N ALA A 207 31.58 -27.86 13.89
CA ALA A 207 30.84 -28.78 13.02
C ALA A 207 30.41 -28.15 11.68
N TRP A 208 30.43 -26.82 11.57
CA TRP A 208 30.21 -26.12 10.30
C TRP A 208 31.31 -26.44 9.27
N MET A 209 32.55 -26.69 9.72
CA MET A 209 33.70 -27.03 8.88
C MET A 209 33.68 -28.49 8.45
N ALA A 210 33.32 -29.39 9.36
CA ALA A 210 33.18 -30.82 9.08
C ALA A 210 32.12 -31.11 7.99
N GLY A 211 31.17 -30.19 7.80
CA GLY A 211 30.15 -30.28 6.76
C GLY A 211 30.57 -29.77 5.37
N LEU A 212 31.78 -29.23 5.19
CA LEU A 212 32.22 -28.67 3.93
C LEU A 212 32.80 -29.75 3.00
N ARG A 213 32.34 -29.76 1.74
CA ARG A 213 33.02 -30.48 0.66
C ARG A 213 34.39 -29.84 0.38
N ARG A 214 35.26 -30.58 -0.32
CA ARG A 214 36.64 -30.18 -0.63
C ARG A 214 36.69 -28.76 -1.22
N ILE A 215 37.47 -27.90 -0.59
CA ILE A 215 37.81 -26.56 -1.08
C ILE A 215 38.84 -26.73 -2.20
N THR A 216 38.54 -26.20 -3.39
CA THR A 216 39.40 -26.33 -4.58
C THR A 216 39.78 -24.99 -5.19
N GLN A 217 39.06 -23.92 -4.86
CA GLN A 217 39.25 -22.59 -5.44
C GLN A 217 39.76 -21.59 -4.42
N THR A 218 40.56 -20.62 -4.87
CA THR A 218 41.09 -19.53 -4.03
C THR A 218 39.98 -18.65 -3.44
N SER A 219 38.86 -18.45 -4.17
CA SER A 219 37.71 -17.70 -3.65
C SER A 219 37.07 -18.37 -2.43
N GLN A 220 36.91 -19.70 -2.50
CA GLN A 220 36.38 -20.52 -1.41
C GLN A 220 37.31 -20.46 -0.19
N LEU A 221 38.63 -20.57 -0.40
CA LEU A 221 39.61 -20.44 0.69
C LEU A 221 39.56 -19.06 1.34
N ARG A 222 39.47 -17.98 0.55
CA ARG A 222 39.33 -16.61 1.08
C ARG A 222 38.06 -16.45 1.92
N GLN A 223 36.92 -16.94 1.42
CA GLN A 223 35.67 -16.92 2.15
C GLN A 223 35.75 -17.73 3.45
N TYR A 224 36.43 -18.88 3.42
CA TYR A 224 36.64 -19.73 4.59
C TYR A 224 37.44 -19.01 5.66
N THR A 225 38.59 -18.45 5.31
CA THR A 225 39.44 -17.72 6.27
C THR A 225 38.70 -16.52 6.84
N HIS A 226 38.00 -15.75 6.00
CA HIS A 226 37.23 -14.60 6.44
C HIS A 226 36.10 -15.00 7.41
N LEU A 227 35.33 -16.03 7.08
CA LEU A 227 34.24 -16.51 7.94
C LEU A 227 34.79 -17.08 9.25
N TRP A 228 35.85 -17.88 9.21
CA TRP A 228 36.46 -18.49 10.39
C TRP A 228 36.97 -17.45 11.38
N LEU A 229 37.69 -16.42 10.90
CA LEU A 229 38.18 -15.32 11.76
C LEU A 229 37.04 -14.58 12.46
N ARG A 230 35.92 -14.33 11.76
CA ARG A 230 34.74 -13.70 12.36
C ARG A 230 34.09 -14.58 13.41
N LEU A 231 34.00 -15.89 13.15
CA LEU A 231 33.40 -16.85 14.08
C LEU A 231 34.21 -17.00 15.37
N GLN A 232 35.52 -16.77 15.35
CA GLN A 232 36.34 -16.79 16.58
C GLN A 232 35.98 -15.69 17.58
N GLN A 233 35.36 -14.60 17.11
CA GLN A 233 34.94 -13.48 17.95
C GLN A 233 33.56 -13.71 18.58
N VAL A 234 32.85 -14.77 18.18
CA VAL A 234 31.51 -15.06 18.67
C VAL A 234 31.59 -15.77 20.02
N GLN A 235 30.89 -15.23 21.01
CA GLN A 235 30.70 -15.86 22.31
C GLN A 235 29.23 -16.23 22.50
N LEU A 236 28.94 -17.52 22.70
CA LEU A 236 27.61 -17.98 23.06
C LEU A 236 27.40 -17.79 24.55
N ASN A 237 26.20 -17.36 24.94
CA ASN A 237 25.82 -17.27 26.35
C ASN A 237 24.75 -18.33 26.68
N SER A 238 24.32 -18.39 27.95
CA SER A 238 23.28 -19.34 28.39
C SER A 238 21.85 -18.83 28.13
N GLU A 239 21.69 -17.59 27.67
CA GLU A 239 20.39 -16.99 27.45
C GLU A 239 19.71 -17.58 26.21
N VAL A 240 18.39 -17.43 26.17
CA VAL A 240 17.57 -17.93 25.09
C VAL A 240 17.62 -16.97 23.91
N ASP A 241 17.81 -17.48 22.68
CA ASP A 241 17.74 -16.66 21.48
C ASP A 241 16.37 -15.96 21.41
N SER A 242 16.37 -14.64 21.23
CA SER A 242 15.16 -13.83 21.07
C SER A 242 15.16 -13.09 19.73
N VAL A 243 13.98 -12.62 19.33
CA VAL A 243 13.80 -11.87 18.07
C VAL A 243 13.08 -10.56 18.36
N SER A 244 13.56 -9.49 17.75
CA SER A 244 12.90 -8.19 17.74
C SER A 244 12.52 -7.78 16.32
N TRP A 245 11.38 -7.13 16.20
CA TRP A 245 10.82 -6.68 14.94
C TRP A 245 11.28 -5.26 14.61
N LYS A 246 11.91 -5.06 13.45
CA LYS A 246 12.45 -3.74 13.06
C LYS A 246 11.38 -2.74 12.67
N GLY A 247 10.16 -3.21 12.37
CA GLY A 247 9.08 -2.36 11.88
C GLY A 247 8.34 -1.59 12.98
N THR A 248 8.68 -1.80 14.25
CA THR A 248 8.09 -1.13 15.40
C THR A 248 9.17 -0.71 16.41
N THR A 249 8.86 0.28 17.24
CA THR A 249 9.80 0.81 18.26
C THR A 249 9.91 -0.08 19.49
N ASP A 250 8.84 -0.82 19.81
CA ASP A 250 8.79 -1.80 20.89
C ASP A 250 9.41 -3.16 20.52
N GLY A 251 9.82 -3.33 19.27
CA GLY A 251 10.35 -4.59 18.77
C GLY A 251 9.30 -5.70 18.62
N VAL A 252 8.00 -5.40 18.74
CA VAL A 252 6.92 -6.40 18.65
C VAL A 252 6.32 -6.44 17.25
N TYR A 253 6.16 -7.65 16.71
CA TYR A 253 5.54 -7.86 15.42
C TYR A 253 4.07 -7.41 15.40
N SER A 254 3.67 -6.77 14.29
CA SER A 254 2.26 -6.59 13.94
C SER A 254 2.05 -6.76 12.43
N ALA A 255 0.90 -7.30 12.01
CA ALA A 255 0.61 -7.44 10.57
C ALA A 255 0.61 -6.08 9.84
N ARG A 256 0.20 -5.02 10.54
CA ARG A 256 0.26 -3.64 10.05
C ARG A 256 1.68 -3.19 9.73
N SER A 257 2.62 -3.34 10.68
CA SER A 257 4.01 -2.94 10.46
C SER A 257 4.67 -3.79 9.39
N ALA A 258 4.39 -5.10 9.35
CA ALA A 258 4.85 -6.00 8.29
C ALA A 258 4.31 -5.69 6.89
N TYR A 259 3.07 -5.22 6.79
CA TYR A 259 2.55 -4.71 5.53
C TYR A 259 3.29 -3.45 5.10
N GLN A 260 3.52 -2.51 6.01
CA GLN A 260 4.22 -1.25 5.71
C GLN A 260 5.70 -1.45 5.37
N TYR A 261 6.38 -2.40 6.01
CA TYR A 261 7.79 -2.71 5.78
C TYR A 261 8.07 -3.16 4.33
N GLN A 262 7.08 -3.78 3.67
CA GLN A 262 7.16 -4.17 2.25
C GLN A 262 7.15 -3.00 1.27
N PHE A 263 7.00 -1.77 1.76
CA PHE A 263 7.13 -0.54 1.00
C PHE A 263 8.36 0.29 1.43
N MET A 264 9.24 -0.26 2.27
CA MET A 264 10.50 0.38 2.62
C MET A 264 11.32 0.65 1.35
N GLY A 265 11.93 1.83 1.26
CA GLY A 265 12.64 2.31 0.07
C GLY A 265 11.74 2.81 -1.06
N SER A 266 10.40 2.71 -0.94
CA SER A 266 9.48 3.32 -1.92
C SER A 266 9.38 4.83 -1.70
N TYR A 267 9.37 5.59 -2.80
CA TYR A 267 9.25 7.05 -2.79
C TYR A 267 8.04 7.53 -3.61
N SER A 268 7.60 8.77 -3.35
CA SER A 268 6.62 9.52 -4.13
C SER A 268 7.14 10.94 -4.33
N SER A 269 7.21 11.39 -5.59
CA SER A 269 7.64 12.75 -5.93
C SER A 269 6.63 13.83 -5.52
N ILE A 270 5.39 13.45 -5.22
CA ILE A 270 4.32 14.35 -4.80
C ILE A 270 4.01 14.10 -3.32
N ASN A 271 3.86 15.17 -2.56
CA ASN A 271 3.51 15.15 -1.13
C ASN A 271 2.03 14.78 -0.88
N PHE A 272 1.67 13.52 -1.11
CA PHE A 272 0.31 13.03 -0.86
C PHE A 272 -0.03 12.96 0.63
N GLU A 273 0.97 12.90 1.52
CA GLU A 273 0.71 12.87 2.97
C GLU A 273 -0.06 14.12 3.43
N LYS A 274 0.34 15.30 2.94
CA LYS A 274 -0.39 16.56 3.19
C LYS A 274 -1.81 16.49 2.64
N LEU A 275 -2.01 16.01 1.41
CA LEU A 275 -3.34 15.89 0.79
C LEU A 275 -4.32 15.11 1.69
N TRP A 276 -3.88 13.96 2.21
CA TRP A 276 -4.75 13.10 3.00
C TRP A 276 -5.01 13.63 4.42
N LYS A 277 -4.10 14.47 4.97
CA LYS A 277 -4.26 15.12 6.28
C LYS A 277 -5.10 16.41 6.21
N THR A 278 -5.27 17.01 5.03
CA THR A 278 -6.06 18.24 4.87
C THR A 278 -7.54 17.99 5.12
N LYS A 279 -8.17 18.85 5.93
CA LYS A 279 -9.58 18.76 6.32
C LYS A 279 -10.51 19.27 5.21
N VAL A 280 -10.74 18.41 4.22
CA VAL A 280 -11.67 18.60 3.09
C VAL A 280 -12.48 17.32 2.85
N GLU A 281 -13.63 17.41 2.20
CA GLU A 281 -14.46 16.22 1.96
C GLU A 281 -13.72 15.18 1.10
N GLY A 282 -14.02 13.91 1.36
CA GLY A 282 -13.38 12.80 0.64
C GLY A 282 -13.53 12.87 -0.88
N LYS A 283 -14.64 13.43 -1.40
CA LYS A 283 -14.84 13.64 -2.85
C LYS A 283 -13.80 14.60 -3.44
N CYS A 284 -13.44 15.66 -2.71
CA CYS A 284 -12.44 16.65 -3.11
C CYS A 284 -11.03 16.05 -3.03
N ARG A 285 -10.71 15.31 -1.96
CA ARG A 285 -9.44 14.57 -1.83
C ARG A 285 -9.25 13.54 -2.94
N PHE A 286 -10.30 12.79 -3.26
CA PHE A 286 -10.27 11.79 -4.33
C PHE A 286 -10.03 12.42 -5.70
N PHE A 287 -10.71 13.53 -5.99
CA PHE A 287 -10.48 14.31 -7.21
C PHE A 287 -9.04 14.83 -7.28
N MET A 288 -8.56 15.50 -6.23
CA MET A 288 -7.19 16.03 -6.19
C MET A 288 -6.15 14.92 -6.38
N TRP A 289 -6.36 13.75 -5.77
CA TRP A 289 -5.49 12.61 -5.95
C TRP A 289 -5.41 12.13 -7.41
N LEU A 290 -6.51 12.16 -8.17
CA LEU A 290 -6.51 11.86 -9.61
C LEU A 290 -5.82 12.96 -10.41
N TRP A 291 -6.11 14.22 -10.09
CA TRP A 291 -5.57 15.36 -10.81
C TRP A 291 -4.06 15.52 -10.62
N LEU A 292 -3.55 15.36 -9.41
CA LEU A 292 -2.12 15.33 -9.10
C LEU A 292 -1.36 14.24 -9.87
N ARG A 293 -2.07 13.20 -10.31
CA ARG A 293 -1.52 12.11 -11.15
C ARG A 293 -1.72 12.34 -12.65
N GLY A 294 -2.36 13.44 -13.05
CA GLY A 294 -2.73 13.72 -14.44
C GLY A 294 -3.70 12.68 -15.02
N ARG A 295 -4.62 12.13 -14.21
CA ARG A 295 -5.55 11.05 -14.61
C ARG A 295 -7.03 11.43 -14.58
N VAL A 296 -7.32 12.72 -14.47
CA VAL A 296 -8.68 13.23 -14.68
C VAL A 296 -9.07 13.12 -16.16
N LEU A 297 -10.38 13.09 -16.45
CA LEU A 297 -10.90 12.85 -17.81
C LEU A 297 -10.99 14.16 -18.63
N THR A 298 -9.84 14.80 -18.80
CA THR A 298 -9.60 15.88 -19.78
C THR A 298 -9.56 15.32 -21.21
N ASN A 299 -9.72 16.17 -22.22
CA ASN A 299 -9.79 15.76 -23.62
C ASN A 299 -8.55 14.97 -24.05
N ASP A 300 -7.32 15.38 -23.69
CA ASP A 300 -6.08 14.62 -23.95
C ASP A 300 -6.12 13.18 -23.39
N ASN A 301 -6.65 13.04 -22.17
CA ASN A 301 -6.82 11.76 -21.50
C ASN A 301 -7.94 10.92 -22.11
N LEU A 302 -9.02 11.53 -22.58
CA LEU A 302 -10.11 10.86 -23.29
C LEU A 302 -9.64 10.37 -24.67
N GLN A 303 -8.89 11.20 -25.40
CA GLN A 303 -8.27 10.87 -26.68
C GLN A 303 -7.34 9.66 -26.56
N THR A 304 -6.45 9.66 -25.56
CA THR A 304 -5.55 8.52 -25.27
C THR A 304 -6.31 7.21 -25.02
N ARG A 305 -7.59 7.29 -24.62
CA ARG A 305 -8.46 6.15 -24.31
C ARG A 305 -9.44 5.82 -25.44
N GLY A 306 -9.40 6.54 -26.56
CA GLY A 306 -10.32 6.35 -27.68
C GLY A 306 -11.78 6.70 -27.33
N ILE A 307 -12.00 7.59 -26.36
CA ILE A 307 -13.33 8.01 -25.95
C ILE A 307 -13.70 9.30 -26.69
N PRO A 308 -14.94 9.45 -27.19
CA PRO A 308 -15.41 10.70 -27.81
C PRO A 308 -15.19 11.89 -26.88
N HIS A 309 -14.64 12.97 -27.42
CA HIS A 309 -14.26 14.18 -26.70
C HIS A 309 -14.40 15.40 -27.61
N ALA A 310 -14.44 16.60 -27.00
CA ALA A 310 -14.38 17.85 -27.73
C ALA A 310 -12.93 18.17 -28.15
N ASN A 311 -12.77 18.97 -29.19
CA ASN A 311 -11.44 19.33 -29.70
C ASN A 311 -10.72 20.36 -28.82
N CYS A 312 -11.47 21.16 -28.06
CA CYS A 312 -10.94 22.27 -27.27
C CYS A 312 -11.45 22.26 -25.82
N CYS A 313 -10.76 23.02 -24.98
CA CYS A 313 -11.07 23.27 -23.59
C CYS A 313 -12.40 24.02 -23.47
N PRO A 314 -13.40 23.47 -22.75
CA PRO A 314 -14.71 24.12 -22.57
C PRO A 314 -14.68 25.46 -21.82
N LEU A 315 -13.52 25.82 -21.24
CA LEU A 315 -13.35 27.04 -20.46
C LEU A 315 -12.72 28.19 -21.26
N CYS A 316 -11.91 27.91 -22.29
CA CYS A 316 -11.15 28.93 -23.02
C CYS A 316 -10.79 28.57 -24.48
N ASP A 317 -11.33 27.49 -25.03
CA ASP A 317 -11.18 27.06 -26.42
C ASP A 317 -9.74 26.72 -26.88
N GLN A 318 -8.82 26.49 -25.94
CA GLN A 318 -7.44 26.00 -26.19
C GLN A 318 -7.31 24.49 -25.99
N GLU A 319 -6.13 23.89 -26.17
CA GLU A 319 -5.91 22.46 -25.87
C GLU A 319 -6.14 22.13 -24.38
N GLU A 320 -6.97 21.11 -24.10
CA GLU A 320 -7.29 20.71 -22.72
C GLU A 320 -6.39 19.58 -22.22
N THR A 321 -5.49 19.94 -21.30
CA THR A 321 -4.72 18.99 -20.47
C THR A 321 -5.04 19.19 -18.97
N PRO A 322 -4.75 18.23 -18.08
CA PRO A 322 -4.98 18.41 -16.64
C PRO A 322 -4.26 19.64 -16.07
N PHE A 323 -3.05 19.90 -16.56
CA PHE A 323 -2.26 21.06 -16.14
C PHE A 323 -2.85 22.36 -16.67
N HIS A 324 -3.21 22.39 -17.96
CA HIS A 324 -3.86 23.55 -18.57
C HIS A 324 -5.16 23.89 -17.86
N LEU A 325 -6.06 22.91 -17.71
CA LEU A 325 -7.41 23.12 -17.22
C LEU A 325 -7.45 23.86 -15.88
N ILE A 326 -6.57 23.51 -14.95
CA ILE A 326 -6.61 24.09 -13.58
C ILE A 326 -5.64 25.27 -13.41
N LEU A 327 -4.46 25.25 -14.06
CA LEU A 327 -3.40 26.22 -13.75
C LEU A 327 -3.10 27.21 -14.89
N LYS A 328 -3.34 26.85 -16.16
CA LYS A 328 -2.94 27.70 -17.30
C LYS A 328 -4.09 28.27 -18.12
N CYS A 329 -5.29 27.71 -18.02
CA CYS A 329 -6.51 28.21 -18.66
C CYS A 329 -6.78 29.67 -18.21
N SER A 330 -7.12 30.55 -19.16
CA SER A 330 -7.39 31.97 -18.88
C SER A 330 -8.55 32.15 -17.88
N PHE A 331 -9.64 31.40 -18.06
CA PHE A 331 -10.75 31.38 -17.11
C PHE A 331 -10.30 30.92 -15.71
N SER A 332 -9.51 29.85 -15.63
CA SER A 332 -9.02 29.34 -14.34
C SER A 332 -8.08 30.32 -13.66
N ARG A 333 -7.24 31.05 -14.41
CA ARG A 333 -6.37 32.11 -13.88
C ARG A 333 -7.16 33.26 -13.28
N ASP A 334 -8.26 33.67 -13.92
CA ASP A 334 -9.18 34.68 -13.38
C ASP A 334 -9.80 34.19 -12.05
N VAL A 335 -10.29 32.95 -12.01
CA VAL A 335 -10.80 32.34 -10.76
C VAL A 335 -9.73 32.34 -9.66
N TRP A 336 -8.48 31.94 -9.96
CA TRP A 336 -7.38 31.97 -8.98
C TRP A 336 -7.10 33.39 -8.47
N HIS A 337 -7.10 34.39 -9.35
CA HIS A 337 -6.89 35.78 -8.97
C HIS A 337 -8.00 36.27 -8.04
N GLN A 338 -9.27 36.00 -8.37
CA GLN A 338 -10.41 36.38 -7.54
C GLN A 338 -10.40 35.68 -6.17
N VAL A 339 -10.02 34.39 -6.12
CA VAL A 339 -9.84 33.65 -4.86
C VAL A 339 -8.71 34.26 -4.02
N ALA A 340 -7.61 34.63 -4.65
CA ALA A 340 -6.49 35.26 -3.97
C ALA A 340 -6.88 36.62 -3.36
N CYS A 341 -7.66 37.43 -4.08
CA CYS A 341 -8.23 38.66 -3.54
C CYS A 341 -9.20 38.38 -2.38
N LEU A 342 -10.10 37.40 -2.51
CA LEU A 342 -11.06 37.03 -1.47
C LEU A 342 -10.39 36.57 -0.17
N CYS A 343 -9.27 35.86 -0.27
CA CYS A 343 -8.54 35.32 0.88
C CYS A 343 -7.37 36.21 1.34
N GLU A 344 -7.19 37.39 0.73
CA GLU A 344 -6.06 38.30 1.00
C GLU A 344 -4.69 37.60 0.92
N THR A 345 -4.56 36.61 0.02
CA THR A 345 -3.37 35.76 -0.10
C THR A 345 -2.98 35.60 -1.57
N MET A 346 -2.28 36.60 -2.09
CA MET A 346 -1.82 36.63 -3.50
C MET A 346 -0.87 35.49 -3.86
N GLU A 347 -0.14 34.96 -2.88
CA GLU A 347 0.79 33.84 -3.06
C GLU A 347 0.13 32.58 -3.65
N ILE A 348 -1.16 32.34 -3.36
CA ILE A 348 -1.89 31.19 -3.91
C ILE A 348 -2.00 31.28 -5.44
N ALA A 349 -2.41 32.46 -5.94
CA ALA A 349 -2.52 32.69 -7.38
C ALA A 349 -1.14 32.75 -8.05
N SER A 350 -0.16 33.41 -7.42
CA SER A 350 1.21 33.48 -7.93
C SER A 350 1.84 32.09 -8.04
N ASN A 351 1.65 31.23 -7.04
CA ASN A 351 2.11 29.84 -7.06
C ASN A 351 1.44 29.04 -8.20
N ALA A 352 0.12 29.17 -8.38
CA ALA A 352 -0.60 28.51 -9.48
C ALA A 352 -0.10 28.94 -10.87
N GLN A 353 0.21 30.23 -11.04
CA GLN A 353 0.66 30.79 -12.31
C GLN A 353 2.12 30.45 -12.61
N ALA A 354 2.99 30.49 -11.61
CA ALA A 354 4.43 30.25 -11.74
C ALA A 354 4.78 28.77 -11.98
N ALA A 355 3.97 27.83 -11.51
CA ALA A 355 4.26 26.40 -11.63
C ALA A 355 4.54 25.96 -13.08
N ALA A 356 5.59 25.16 -13.30
CA ALA A 356 5.88 24.53 -14.59
C ALA A 356 5.25 23.12 -14.72
N SER A 357 4.87 22.50 -13.59
CA SER A 357 4.17 21.21 -13.56
C SER A 357 3.17 21.10 -12.41
N ILE A 358 2.26 20.11 -12.51
CA ILE A 358 1.29 19.80 -11.43
C ILE A 358 2.02 19.38 -10.13
N SER A 359 3.10 18.61 -10.24
CA SER A 359 3.86 18.13 -9.08
C SER A 359 4.61 19.25 -8.37
N GLU A 360 5.23 20.14 -9.13
CA GLU A 360 5.93 21.32 -8.61
C GLU A 360 4.95 22.24 -7.90
N TRP A 361 3.83 22.58 -8.54
CA TRP A 361 2.75 23.36 -7.94
C TRP A 361 2.36 22.84 -6.55
N TRP A 362 2.03 21.55 -6.47
CA TRP A 362 1.57 20.96 -5.21
C TRP A 362 2.66 20.91 -4.15
N ASN A 363 3.89 20.56 -4.53
CA ASN A 363 4.99 20.48 -3.58
C ASN A 363 5.28 21.88 -3.00
N ASP A 364 5.37 22.91 -3.84
CA ASP A 364 5.59 24.29 -3.43
C ASP A 364 4.45 24.78 -2.53
N LEU A 365 3.20 24.53 -2.92
CA LEU A 365 2.01 24.85 -2.12
C LEU A 365 2.10 24.22 -0.72
N THR A 366 2.51 22.95 -0.63
CA THR A 366 2.56 22.21 0.64
C THR A 366 3.78 22.54 1.51
N CYS A 367 4.84 23.09 0.91
CA CYS A 367 6.06 23.51 1.59
C CYS A 367 5.97 24.96 2.08
N SER A 368 5.43 25.84 1.26
CA SER A 368 5.54 27.29 1.46
C SER A 368 4.29 27.93 2.06
N LEU A 369 3.09 27.37 1.82
CA LEU A 369 1.83 28.00 2.24
C LEU A 369 1.19 27.37 3.49
N ALA A 370 0.30 28.13 4.12
CA ALA A 370 -0.37 27.69 5.34
C ALA A 370 -1.45 26.64 5.06
N ARG A 371 -1.92 25.99 6.13
CA ARG A 371 -2.95 24.94 6.01
C ARG A 371 -4.28 25.47 5.46
N LYS A 372 -4.65 26.71 5.77
CA LYS A 372 -5.85 27.36 5.23
C LYS A 372 -5.76 27.52 3.71
N ASP A 373 -4.58 27.83 3.19
CA ASP A 373 -4.34 28.08 1.77
C ASP A 373 -4.40 26.78 0.98
N MET A 374 -3.92 25.68 1.56
CA MET A 374 -4.10 24.34 0.98
C MET A 374 -5.58 23.96 0.86
N VAL A 375 -6.41 24.26 1.87
CA VAL A 375 -7.86 24.00 1.82
C VAL A 375 -8.49 24.81 0.69
N THR A 376 -8.19 26.11 0.62
CA THR A 376 -8.63 27.01 -0.45
C THR A 376 -8.23 26.48 -1.82
N ALA A 377 -6.96 26.13 -2.02
CA ALA A 377 -6.46 25.62 -3.28
C ALA A 377 -7.17 24.33 -3.72
N ILE A 378 -7.43 23.40 -2.79
CA ILE A 378 -8.17 22.16 -3.09
C ILE A 378 -9.60 22.48 -3.57
N TYR A 379 -10.33 23.35 -2.86
CA TYR A 379 -11.69 23.71 -3.27
C TYR A 379 -11.71 24.44 -4.60
N THR A 380 -10.76 25.35 -4.85
CA THR A 380 -10.61 26.03 -6.15
C THR A 380 -10.42 25.02 -7.28
N CYS A 381 -9.49 24.07 -7.13
CA CYS A 381 -9.28 23.02 -8.12
C CYS A 381 -10.55 22.18 -8.35
N CYS A 382 -11.25 21.82 -7.27
CA CYS A 382 -12.49 21.05 -7.36
C CYS A 382 -13.60 21.80 -8.07
N GLN A 383 -13.76 23.10 -7.80
CA GLN A 383 -14.82 23.92 -8.40
C GLN A 383 -14.54 24.24 -9.86
N ILE A 384 -13.28 24.48 -10.25
CA ILE A 384 -12.89 24.60 -11.66
C ILE A 384 -13.25 23.30 -12.43
N TRP A 385 -12.95 22.14 -11.85
CA TRP A 385 -13.32 20.85 -12.46
C TRP A 385 -14.83 20.64 -12.56
N LYS A 386 -15.59 21.01 -11.52
CA LYS A 386 -17.06 20.94 -11.55
C LYS A 386 -17.63 21.88 -12.63
N GLU A 387 -17.10 23.09 -12.75
CA GLU A 387 -17.53 24.05 -13.78
C GLU A 387 -17.26 23.51 -15.19
N ARG A 388 -16.08 22.95 -15.45
CA ARG A 388 -15.79 22.27 -16.71
C ARG A 388 -16.81 21.18 -17.00
N ASN A 389 -17.12 20.33 -16.02
CA ASN A 389 -18.10 19.26 -16.21
C ASN A 389 -19.52 19.78 -16.43
N ARG A 390 -19.90 20.88 -15.77
CA ARG A 390 -21.19 21.54 -15.98
C ARG A 390 -21.35 22.00 -17.42
N ARG A 391 -20.32 22.63 -18.00
CA ARG A 391 -20.35 23.05 -19.41
C ARG A 391 -20.44 21.88 -20.38
N VAL A 392 -19.73 20.78 -20.08
CA VAL A 392 -19.69 19.60 -20.96
C VAL A 392 -20.97 18.76 -20.90
N PHE A 393 -21.52 18.52 -19.70
CA PHE A 393 -22.61 17.56 -19.50
C PHE A 393 -23.98 18.20 -19.27
N GLU A 394 -24.02 19.41 -18.71
CA GLU A 394 -25.27 20.13 -18.41
C GLU A 394 -25.51 21.29 -19.38
N HIS A 395 -24.51 21.66 -20.19
CA HIS A 395 -24.55 22.81 -21.10
C HIS A 395 -24.86 24.14 -20.39
N VAL A 396 -24.47 24.24 -19.12
CA VAL A 396 -24.59 25.46 -18.31
C VAL A 396 -23.19 25.98 -17.99
N SER A 397 -22.99 27.30 -18.09
CA SER A 397 -21.73 27.97 -17.78
C SER A 397 -21.92 29.05 -16.72
N LEU A 398 -21.04 29.09 -15.73
CA LEU A 398 -20.92 30.20 -14.79
C LEU A 398 -19.77 31.13 -15.19
N THR A 399 -19.89 32.40 -14.79
CA THR A 399 -18.78 33.35 -14.79
C THR A 399 -17.75 32.97 -13.72
N ALA A 400 -16.54 33.54 -13.80
CA ALA A 400 -15.51 33.33 -12.76
C ALA A 400 -16.02 33.74 -11.37
N ASP A 401 -16.79 34.83 -11.28
CA ASP A 401 -17.44 35.27 -10.04
C ASP A 401 -18.49 34.26 -9.53
N GLY A 402 -19.27 33.67 -10.44
CA GLY A 402 -20.20 32.59 -10.08
C GLY A 402 -19.48 31.35 -9.50
N VAL A 403 -18.31 31.00 -10.03
CA VAL A 403 -17.46 29.93 -9.48
C VAL A 403 -16.87 30.34 -8.13
N LEU A 404 -16.41 31.59 -7.98
CA LEU A 404 -15.92 32.15 -6.72
C LEU A 404 -16.98 32.06 -5.62
N HIS A 405 -18.24 32.34 -5.93
CA HIS A 405 -19.35 32.22 -4.99
C HIS A 405 -19.48 30.78 -4.44
N LEU A 406 -19.37 29.78 -5.32
CA LEU A 406 -19.40 28.36 -4.92
C LEU A 406 -18.19 27.98 -4.06
N ILE A 407 -16.99 28.48 -4.39
CA ILE A 407 -15.78 28.28 -3.58
C ILE A 407 -15.98 28.88 -2.18
N ARG A 408 -16.54 30.10 -2.09
CA ARG A 408 -16.82 30.77 -0.81
C ARG A 408 -17.82 29.99 0.04
N GLN A 409 -18.81 29.37 -0.59
CA GLN A 409 -19.77 28.50 0.10
C GLN A 409 -19.07 27.25 0.67
N ASP A 410 -18.26 26.57 -0.13
CA ASP A 410 -17.52 25.37 0.30
C ASP A 410 -16.53 25.69 1.45
N LEU A 411 -15.88 26.85 1.42
CA LEU A 411 -14.97 27.31 2.48
C LEU A 411 -15.67 27.61 3.81
N ARG A 412 -16.97 27.92 3.79
CA ARG A 412 -17.78 28.22 4.98
C ARG A 412 -18.37 26.97 5.64
N LEU A 413 -18.27 25.80 5.03
CA LEU A 413 -18.82 24.57 5.60
C LEU A 413 -18.10 24.22 6.91
N PRO A 414 -18.82 24.06 8.04
CA PRO A 414 -18.18 23.77 9.33
C PRO A 414 -17.48 22.41 9.29
N THR A 415 -16.21 22.40 9.70
CA THR A 415 -15.38 21.19 9.86
C THR A 415 -15.96 20.12 10.81
N THR A 416 -17.04 20.43 11.52
CA THR A 416 -17.69 19.57 12.53
C THR A 416 -18.34 18.31 11.92
N THR A 417 -18.71 18.32 10.63
CA THR A 417 -19.10 17.09 9.90
C THR A 417 -17.92 16.18 9.55
N MET A 418 -16.66 16.61 9.80
CA MET A 418 -15.44 15.88 9.43
C MET A 418 -14.77 15.13 10.59
N HIS A 419 -15.20 15.32 11.84
CA HIS A 419 -14.56 14.70 13.02
C HIS A 419 -14.77 13.18 13.07
N TRP A 420 -15.99 12.70 12.78
CA TRP A 420 -16.31 11.27 12.68
C TRP A 420 -15.62 10.53 11.52
N LEU A 421 -15.04 11.25 10.56
CA LEU A 421 -14.45 10.67 9.35
C LEU A 421 -12.94 10.42 9.46
N SER A 422 -12.26 11.02 10.44
CA SER A 422 -10.80 10.97 10.57
C SER A 422 -10.32 9.80 11.45
N ASP A 423 -11.11 9.42 12.46
CA ASP A 423 -10.71 8.39 13.43
C ASP A 423 -10.84 6.97 12.85
N CYS A 424 -11.72 6.75 11.86
CA CYS A 424 -11.83 5.49 11.13
C CYS A 424 -10.81 5.34 9.99
N GLU A 425 -9.98 6.36 9.70
CA GLU A 425 -9.10 6.37 8.51
C GLU A 425 -7.75 5.67 8.72
N ASN A 426 -7.41 5.25 9.95
CA ASN A 426 -6.09 4.73 10.30
C ASN A 426 -6.04 3.30 10.83
N ASP A 427 -7.19 2.64 11.05
CA ASP A 427 -7.19 1.28 11.58
C ASP A 427 -7.46 0.24 10.49
N PRO A 428 -6.49 -0.67 10.21
CA PRO A 428 -6.82 -1.89 9.49
C PRO A 428 -7.89 -2.66 10.28
N PRO A 429 -8.68 -3.54 9.64
CA PRO A 429 -9.63 -4.38 10.35
C PRO A 429 -8.91 -5.07 11.51
N PRO A 430 -9.56 -5.18 12.70
CA PRO A 430 -8.97 -5.85 13.85
C PRO A 430 -8.48 -7.23 13.41
N GLU A 431 -7.31 -7.61 13.93
CA GLU A 431 -6.82 -8.96 13.74
C GLU A 431 -7.91 -9.93 14.22
N PRO A 432 -8.24 -10.99 13.46
CA PRO A 432 -9.05 -12.04 14.04
C PRO A 432 -8.25 -12.62 15.22
N ASP A 433 -8.86 -12.58 16.41
CA ASP A 433 -8.34 -13.22 17.63
C ASP A 433 -8.04 -14.71 17.41
#